data_AF-J9E4P2-F1
#
_entry.id   AF-J9E4P2-F1
#
_cell.length_a   1.000
_cell.length_b   1.000
_cell.length_c   1.000
_cell.angle_alpha   90.00
_cell.angle_beta   90.00
_cell.angle_gamma   90.00
#
_symmetry.space_group_name_H-M   'P 1'
#
loop_
_entity.id
_entity.type
_entity.pdbx_description
1 polymer ?
#
loop_
_entity_poly.entity_id
_entity_poly.type
_entity_poly.pdbx_seq_one_letter_code
_entity_poly.pdbx_strand_id
1 'polypeptide(L)'
;MMLDVVGGGKLKVVNYLLDNLRLSDNKLVATTREIAETTGVSTKTVTETLKMLRKGNIIKRRTGVLMLNPQILLRGDDEKHKYLLVEFEQFDRDNEDEHAYDEYQSFEQEKEL
;
A
#
# COMPACT_ATOMS: atom_id res chain seq x y z
N MET A 1 -10.34 -19.06 -1.05
CA MET A 1 -11.64 -18.36 -0.88
C MET A 1 -12.25 -18.16 -2.27
N MET A 2 -13.57 -18.09 -2.42
CA MET A 2 -14.29 -18.11 -3.73
C MET A 2 -13.87 -16.99 -4.73
N LEU A 3 -13.09 -16.00 -4.28
CA LEU A 3 -12.50 -14.96 -5.12
C LEU A 3 -11.36 -15.45 -6.03
N ASP A 4 -10.75 -16.61 -5.74
CA ASP A 4 -9.65 -17.17 -6.55
C ASP A 4 -10.10 -17.62 -7.96
N VAL A 5 -11.40 -17.88 -8.13
CA VAL A 5 -11.99 -18.38 -9.39
C VAL A 5 -12.34 -17.24 -10.36
N VAL A 6 -12.42 -15.99 -9.88
CA VAL A 6 -12.89 -14.83 -10.67
C VAL A 6 -11.87 -13.68 -10.70
N GLY A 7 -10.88 -13.66 -9.79
CA GLY A 7 -9.92 -12.56 -9.66
C GLY A 7 -8.69 -12.67 -10.56
N GLY A 8 -8.49 -11.70 -11.45
CA GLY A 8 -7.21 -11.53 -12.17
C GLY A 8 -6.03 -11.31 -11.22
N GLY A 9 -4.79 -11.33 -11.75
CA GLY A 9 -3.57 -11.29 -10.93
C GLY A 9 -3.50 -10.12 -9.92
N LYS A 10 -4.06 -8.95 -10.25
CA LYS A 10 -4.14 -7.80 -9.32
C LYS A 10 -5.01 -8.10 -8.10
N LEU A 11 -6.14 -8.80 -8.26
CA LEU A 11 -7.03 -9.14 -7.15
C LEU A 11 -6.39 -10.16 -6.21
N LYS A 12 -5.64 -11.13 -6.75
CA LYS A 12 -4.86 -12.09 -5.93
C LYS A 12 -3.85 -11.38 -5.02
N VAL A 13 -3.17 -10.37 -5.56
CA VAL A 13 -2.24 -9.53 -4.79
C VAL A 13 -2.98 -8.77 -3.69
N VAL A 14 -4.10 -8.11 -4.00
CA VAL A 14 -4.89 -7.38 -2.99
C VAL A 14 -5.38 -8.30 -1.88
N ASN A 15 -5.91 -9.48 -2.22
CA ASN A 15 -6.36 -10.47 -1.23
C ASN A 15 -5.20 -10.91 -0.32
N TYR A 16 -4.03 -11.19 -0.91
CA TYR A 16 -2.84 -11.51 -0.13
C TYR A 16 -2.48 -10.41 0.88
N LEU A 17 -2.53 -9.13 0.47
CA LEU A 17 -2.24 -8.03 1.38
C LEU A 17 -3.20 -8.01 2.57
N LEU A 18 -4.50 -8.21 2.32
CA LEU A 18 -5.54 -8.19 3.36
C LEU A 18 -5.43 -9.40 4.30
N ASP A 19 -5.17 -10.60 3.76
CA ASP A 19 -5.08 -11.83 4.54
C ASP A 19 -3.84 -11.87 5.45
N ASN A 20 -2.77 -11.17 5.07
CA ASN A 20 -1.51 -11.14 5.81
C ASN A 20 -1.28 -9.83 6.57
N LEU A 21 -2.24 -8.91 6.55
CA LEU A 21 -2.14 -7.64 7.25
C LEU A 21 -2.21 -7.85 8.77
N ARG A 22 -1.22 -7.33 9.49
CA ARG A 22 -1.27 -7.24 10.95
C ARG A 22 -2.21 -6.11 11.36
N LEU A 23 -3.40 -6.51 11.78
CA LEU A 23 -4.50 -5.60 12.16
C LEU A 23 -4.20 -4.75 13.40
N SER A 24 -3.17 -5.12 14.17
CA SER A 24 -2.72 -4.35 15.34
C SER A 24 -2.12 -3.00 14.95
N ASP A 25 -1.41 -2.93 13.82
CA ASP A 25 -0.61 -1.78 13.39
C ASP A 25 -0.76 -1.49 11.89
N ASN A 26 -1.76 -2.09 11.24
CA ASN A 26 -2.07 -1.98 9.82
C ASN A 26 -0.86 -2.21 8.90
N LYS A 27 0.06 -3.12 9.29
CA LYS A 27 1.31 -3.37 8.55
C LYS A 27 1.36 -4.76 7.95
N LEU A 28 2.07 -4.87 6.84
CA LEU A 28 2.48 -6.13 6.22
C LEU A 28 4.00 -6.12 6.07
N VAL A 29 4.65 -7.19 6.51
CA VAL A 29 6.08 -7.41 6.24
C VAL A 29 6.20 -8.42 5.11
N ALA A 30 6.44 -7.92 3.90
CA ALA A 30 6.61 -8.73 2.71
C ALA A 30 7.31 -7.92 1.61
N THR A 31 8.16 -8.60 0.85
CA THR A 31 8.80 -8.07 -0.35
C THR A 31 7.96 -8.37 -1.60
N THR A 32 8.19 -7.63 -2.68
CA THR A 32 7.54 -7.91 -3.98
C THR A 32 7.76 -9.35 -4.46
N ARG A 33 8.92 -9.95 -4.17
CA ARG A 33 9.24 -11.33 -4.57
C ARG A 33 8.45 -12.35 -3.76
N GLU A 34 8.40 -12.21 -2.45
CA GLU A 34 7.61 -13.10 -1.58
C GLU A 34 6.11 -13.07 -1.92
N ILE A 35 5.58 -11.88 -2.22
CA ILE A 35 4.19 -11.73 -2.69
C ILE A 35 4.00 -12.45 -4.02
N ALA A 36 4.91 -12.27 -4.98
CA ALA A 36 4.85 -12.91 -6.29
C ALA A 36 4.88 -14.44 -6.19
N GLU A 37 5.80 -14.98 -5.40
CA GLU A 37 5.96 -16.41 -5.15
C GLU A 37 4.72 -17.01 -4.48
N THR A 38 4.20 -16.35 -3.44
CA THR A 38 3.03 -16.86 -2.70
C THR A 38 1.74 -16.80 -3.52
N THR A 39 1.57 -15.75 -4.33
CA THR A 39 0.34 -15.56 -5.13
C THR A 39 0.39 -16.23 -6.50
N GLY A 40 1.57 -16.69 -6.95
CA GLY A 40 1.80 -17.19 -8.30
C GLY A 40 1.65 -16.11 -9.39
N VAL A 41 1.84 -14.84 -9.02
CA VAL A 41 1.68 -13.69 -9.91
C VAL A 41 3.05 -13.12 -10.27
N SER A 42 3.23 -12.61 -11.49
CA SER A 42 4.52 -12.02 -11.89
C SER A 42 4.91 -10.82 -10.99
N THR A 43 6.20 -10.67 -10.70
CA THR A 43 6.73 -9.53 -9.95
C THR A 43 6.36 -8.18 -10.58
N LYS A 44 6.24 -8.12 -11.91
CA LYS A 44 5.74 -6.95 -12.65
C LYS A 44 4.31 -6.61 -12.24
N THR A 45 3.40 -7.58 -12.28
CA THR A 45 1.99 -7.37 -11.89
C THR A 45 1.86 -7.01 -10.41
N VAL A 46 2.66 -7.61 -9.52
CA VAL A 46 2.71 -7.21 -8.10
C VAL A 46 3.14 -5.74 -7.99
N THR A 47 4.23 -5.36 -8.65
CA THR A 47 4.76 -3.99 -8.63
C THR A 47 3.73 -2.98 -9.14
N GLU A 48 3.09 -3.25 -10.28
CA GLU A 48 2.04 -2.40 -10.84
C GLU A 48 0.84 -2.26 -9.91
N THR A 49 0.44 -3.35 -9.24
CA THR A 49 -0.64 -3.34 -8.25
C THR A 49 -0.27 -2.48 -7.05
N LEU A 50 0.93 -2.66 -6.48
CA LEU A 50 1.41 -1.84 -5.37
C LEU A 50 1.52 -0.35 -5.75
N LYS A 51 1.96 -0.02 -6.97
CA LYS A 51 1.99 1.36 -7.47
C LYS A 51 0.58 1.95 -7.55
N MET A 52 -0.39 1.19 -8.06
CA MET A 52 -1.79 1.62 -8.12
C MET A 52 -2.37 1.89 -6.73
N LEU A 53 -2.09 1.02 -5.76
CA LEU A 53 -2.54 1.20 -4.39
C LEU A 53 -1.87 2.41 -3.70
N ARG A 54 -0.57 2.68 -3.96
CA ARG A 54 0.10 3.92 -3.50
C ARG A 54 -0.56 5.15 -4.10
N LYS A 55 -0.77 5.18 -5.41
CA LYS A 55 -1.41 6.32 -6.11
C LYS A 55 -2.82 6.62 -5.58
N GLY A 56 -3.56 5.59 -5.18
CA GLY A 56 -4.87 5.75 -4.55
C GLY A 56 -4.84 6.10 -3.06
N ASN A 57 -3.67 6.39 -2.47
CA ASN A 57 -3.47 6.59 -1.03
C ASN A 57 -4.02 5.43 -0.17
N ILE A 58 -4.03 4.21 -0.72
CA ILE A 58 -4.52 3.02 -0.01
C ILE A 58 -3.42 2.47 0.89
N ILE A 59 -2.17 2.54 0.42
CA ILE A 59 -1.00 2.04 1.13
C ILE A 59 0.13 3.06 1.07
N LYS A 60 1.02 3.00 2.05
CA LYS A 60 2.38 3.53 1.95
C LYS A 60 3.36 2.38 2.14
N ARG A 61 4.56 2.49 1.57
CA ARG A 61 5.53 1.40 1.60
C ARG A 61 6.96 1.89 1.71
N ARG A 62 7.78 1.05 2.33
CA ARG A 62 9.25 1.06 2.28
C ARG A 62 9.73 -0.34 1.92
N THR A 63 11.04 -0.52 1.78
CA THR A 63 11.61 -1.83 1.47
C THR A 63 11.17 -2.87 2.51
N GLY A 64 10.46 -3.91 2.05
CA GLY A 64 10.00 -5.03 2.86
C GLY A 64 8.82 -4.77 3.80
N VAL A 65 8.30 -3.54 3.88
CA VAL A 65 7.17 -3.22 4.76
C VAL A 65 6.16 -2.31 4.07
N LEU A 66 4.89 -2.69 4.17
CA LEU A 66 3.74 -1.91 3.74
C LEU A 66 2.92 -1.48 4.96
N MET A 67 2.28 -0.31 4.89
CA MET A 67 1.25 0.11 5.82
C MET A 67 -0.03 0.44 5.04
N LEU A 68 -1.16 -0.07 5.51
CA LEU A 68 -2.48 0.23 4.96
C LEU A 68 -2.99 1.53 5.60
N ASN A 69 -3.61 2.39 4.79
CA ASN A 69 -4.21 3.63 5.24
C ASN A 69 -5.27 3.35 6.33
N PRO A 70 -5.11 3.90 7.55
CA PRO A 70 -6.07 3.72 8.65
C PRO A 70 -7.48 4.21 8.33
N GLN A 71 -7.67 5.10 7.35
CA GLN A 71 -8.99 5.56 6.91
C GLN A 71 -9.79 4.48 6.18
N ILE A 72 -9.12 3.46 5.62
CA ILE A 72 -9.77 2.38 4.84
C ILE A 72 -10.13 1.21 5.75
N LEU A 73 -9.23 0.86 6.68
CA LEU A 73 -9.41 -0.25 7.59
C LEU A 73 -9.32 0.22 9.04
N LEU A 74 -10.47 0.35 9.68
CA LEU A 74 -10.60 0.79 11.07
C LEU A 74 -10.63 -0.42 12.02
N ARG A 75 -9.61 -0.56 12.88
CA ARG A 75 -9.66 -1.43 14.07
C ARG A 75 -8.90 -0.78 15.24
N GLY A 76 -9.65 -0.25 16.22
CA GLY A 76 -9.08 0.38 17.41
C GLY A 76 -10.04 1.37 18.06
N ASP A 77 -9.62 1.91 19.21
CA ASP A 77 -10.23 3.09 19.82
C ASP A 77 -9.76 4.39 19.13
N ASP A 78 -10.36 5.51 19.52
CA ASP A 78 -10.11 6.83 18.91
C ASP A 78 -8.66 7.29 19.06
N GLU A 79 -7.97 6.92 20.13
CA GLU A 79 -6.57 7.31 20.37
C GLU A 79 -5.62 6.55 19.46
N LYS A 80 -5.80 5.23 19.37
CA LYS A 80 -5.02 4.39 18.46
C LYS A 80 -5.23 4.81 17.01
N HIS A 81 -6.44 5.22 16.64
CA HIS A 81 -6.71 5.71 15.31
C HIS A 81 -5.91 6.96 14.97
N LYS A 82 -5.89 7.97 15.86
CA LYS A 82 -5.09 9.18 15.70
C LYS A 82 -3.60 8.87 15.57
N TYR A 83 -3.09 7.95 16.40
CA TYR A 83 -1.71 7.51 16.33
C TYR A 83 -1.37 6.90 14.96
N LEU A 84 -2.20 5.99 14.48
CA LEU A 84 -1.98 5.33 13.18
C LEU A 84 -2.02 6.31 12.01
N LEU A 85 -2.86 7.35 12.06
CA LEU A 85 -2.90 8.40 11.04
C LEU A 85 -1.58 9.17 11.00
N VAL A 86 -1.06 9.60 12.15
CA VAL A 86 0.23 10.30 12.23
C VAL A 86 1.36 9.41 11.73
N GLU A 87 1.38 8.14 12.14
CA GLU A 87 2.37 7.17 11.68
C GLU A 87 2.29 6.94 10.17
N PHE A 88 1.08 6.76 9.62
CA PHE A 88 0.87 6.61 8.19
C PHE A 88 1.39 7.84 7.43
N GLU A 89 1.16 9.06 7.94
CA GLU A 89 1.70 10.26 7.31
C GLU A 89 3.23 10.34 7.33
N GLN A 90 3.89 9.68 8.26
CA GLN A 90 5.36 9.64 8.35
C GLN A 90 5.99 8.43 7.67
N PHE A 91 5.19 7.44 7.26
CA PHE A 91 5.64 6.09 6.96
C PHE A 91 6.65 5.95 5.81
N ASP A 92 6.57 6.81 4.80
CA ASP A 92 7.43 6.79 3.62
C ASP A 92 8.26 8.07 3.43
N ARG A 93 8.26 8.96 4.42
CA ARG A 93 9.03 10.23 4.39
C ARG A 93 10.56 10.03 4.37
N ASP A 94 11.06 8.87 4.78
CA ASP A 94 12.49 8.55 4.72
C ASP A 94 13.02 8.37 3.27
N ASN A 95 12.18 8.49 2.24
CA ASN A 95 12.56 8.56 0.82
C ASN A 95 12.26 9.96 0.25
N GLU A 96 12.89 11.01 0.81
CA GLU A 96 12.67 12.42 0.44
C GLU A 96 12.81 12.70 -1.07
N ASP A 97 13.65 11.94 -1.79
CA ASP A 97 13.88 12.12 -3.23
C ASP A 97 12.69 11.72 -4.14
N GLU A 98 11.94 10.67 -3.78
CA GLU A 98 10.78 10.21 -4.57
C GLU A 98 9.56 11.12 -4.33
N HIS A 99 9.38 11.59 -3.09
CA HIS A 99 8.29 12.51 -2.71
C HIS A 99 8.45 13.87 -3.37
N ALA A 100 9.67 14.43 -3.38
CA ALA A 100 9.92 15.73 -4.02
C ALA A 100 9.60 15.71 -5.54
N TYR A 101 9.87 14.60 -6.22
CA TYR A 101 9.54 14.44 -7.64
C TYR A 101 8.03 14.33 -7.87
N ASP A 102 7.34 13.46 -7.12
CA ASP A 102 5.89 13.29 -7.25
C ASP A 102 5.15 14.60 -6.93
N GLU A 103 5.57 15.33 -5.88
CA GLU A 103 5.01 16.62 -5.49
C GLU A 103 5.18 17.67 -6.60
N TYR A 104 6.39 17.79 -7.17
CA TYR A 104 6.67 18.66 -8.33
C TYR A 104 5.78 18.33 -9.53
N GLN A 105 5.60 17.04 -9.85
CA GLN A 105 4.76 16.63 -10.99
C GLN A 105 3.28 16.95 -10.77
N SER A 106 2.75 16.83 -9.54
CA SER A 106 1.39 17.26 -9.22
C SER A 106 1.18 18.77 -9.35
N PHE A 107 2.15 19.58 -8.92
CA PHE A 107 2.08 21.04 -9.06
C PHE A 107 2.12 21.52 -10.52
N GLU A 108 2.86 20.82 -11.39
CA GLU A 108 2.90 21.17 -12.82
C GLU A 108 1.59 20.81 -13.54
N GLN A 109 0.93 19.71 -13.17
CA GLN A 109 -0.36 19.33 -13.75
C GLN A 109 -1.51 20.27 -13.36
N GLU A 110 -1.46 20.89 -12.17
CA GLU A 110 -2.44 21.91 -11.76
C GLU A 110 -2.29 23.24 -12.49
N LYS A 111 -1.09 23.56 -13.03
CA LYS A 111 -0.85 24.80 -13.79
C LYS A 111 -1.31 24.72 -15.25
N GLU A 112 -1.52 23.52 -15.79
CA GLU A 112 -1.99 23.31 -17.17
C GLU A 112 -3.53 23.26 -17.29
N LEU A 113 -4.27 23.46 -16.18
CA LEU A 113 -5.73 23.58 -16.10
C LEU A 113 -6.17 25.05 -15.93
#